data_AF-A0A931XTK1-F1
#
_entry.id   AF-A0A931XTK1-F1
#
_cell.length_a   1.000
_cell.length_b   1.000
_cell.length_c   1.000
_cell.angle_alpha   90.00
_cell.angle_beta   90.00
_cell.angle_gamma   90.00
#
_symmetry.space_group_name_H-M   'P 1'
#
loop_
_entity.id
_entity.type
_entity.pdbx_description
1 polymer ?
#
loop_
_entity_poly.entity_id
_entity_poly.type
_entity_poly.pdbx_seq_one_letter_code
_entity_poly.pdbx_strand_id
1 'polypeptide(L)'
;MEFLQDTLWWSYRYLQHTFQMMYWVWIPGFLVTGLLAARYQARALAALLEAKEGPGRAVKRAFVLGLLGSAQRQRAFRLAAVLLDRQVSPVAVGAFLVASHSSVLYLLGFIMIEVGMEFALGQLVAVLLTAALLQAGWGLAGLPATAGESHGATPRPPEAPQDLLTAGPGGTTWGQVLQTSAGWSSVLRYIRREFRGFGLPLLYGVVLGGVILAAGKAGWWPQLTQGTGLADDLVSALIAPFVSMLALAPPAGNIFVATSFWKTFTWEYPGMVSLLLTGLLIPQNWGSLRNLFGRGAAVRLALLLAIAAVLSALVVTAAFDVVSLRPAHVPWFRELVDRLMMWFPFTMDPFGPTPPMKGM
;
A
#
# COMPACT_ATOMS: atom_id res chain seq x y z
N MET A 1 -34.39 1.78 -0.25
CA MET A 1 -34.08 3.21 -0.43
C MET A 1 -33.06 3.68 0.60
N GLU A 2 -33.21 3.31 1.88
CA GLU A 2 -32.26 3.68 2.96
C GLU A 2 -30.80 3.31 2.67
N PHE A 3 -30.49 2.08 2.26
CA PHE A 3 -29.11 1.67 1.96
C PHE A 3 -28.41 2.53 0.89
N LEU A 4 -29.13 2.93 -0.15
CA LEU A 4 -28.58 3.78 -1.21
C LEU A 4 -28.29 5.19 -0.67
N GLN A 5 -29.20 5.73 0.14
CA GLN A 5 -29.02 7.01 0.80
C GLN A 5 -27.82 6.98 1.76
N ASP A 6 -27.69 5.93 2.56
CA ASP A 6 -26.54 5.73 3.45
C ASP A 6 -25.23 5.60 2.67
N THR A 7 -25.24 4.85 1.56
CA THR A 7 -24.07 4.71 0.68
C THR A 7 -23.62 6.05 0.13
N LEU A 8 -24.55 6.86 -0.38
CA LEU A 8 -24.25 8.19 -0.92
C LEU A 8 -23.78 9.14 0.18
N TRP A 9 -24.42 9.11 1.35
CA TRP A 9 -24.03 9.90 2.50
C TRP A 9 -22.61 9.56 2.97
N TRP A 10 -22.31 8.27 3.17
CA TRP A 10 -20.98 7.83 3.57
C TRP A 10 -19.93 8.14 2.51
N SER A 11 -20.22 7.90 1.23
CA SER A 11 -19.31 8.24 0.13
C SER A 11 -19.00 9.74 0.09
N TYR A 12 -20.03 10.59 0.25
CA TYR A 12 -19.87 12.04 0.31
C TYR A 12 -18.99 12.47 1.51
N ARG A 13 -19.29 11.95 2.70
CA ARG A 13 -18.51 12.25 3.91
C ARG A 13 -17.07 11.78 3.78
N TYR A 14 -16.85 10.62 3.16
CA TYR A 14 -15.51 10.08 2.96
C TYR A 14 -14.73 10.87 1.90
N LEU A 15 -15.40 11.35 0.86
CA LEU A 15 -14.83 12.27 -0.10
C LEU A 15 -14.43 13.59 0.58
N GLN A 16 -15.31 14.18 1.38
CA GLN A 16 -15.02 15.39 2.15
C GLN A 16 -13.80 15.20 3.06
N HIS A 17 -13.78 14.11 3.83
CA HIS A 17 -12.67 13.73 4.70
C HIS A 17 -11.36 13.58 3.91
N THR A 18 -11.42 12.95 2.75
CA THR A 18 -10.27 12.79 1.85
C THR A 18 -9.71 14.13 1.36
N PHE A 19 -10.60 15.07 0.97
CA PHE A 19 -10.20 16.41 0.57
C PHE A 19 -9.61 17.21 1.73
N GLN A 20 -10.14 17.04 2.94
CA GLN A 20 -9.59 17.65 4.14
C GLN A 20 -8.19 17.11 4.45
N MET A 21 -8.00 15.79 4.36
CA MET A 21 -6.70 15.13 4.49
C MET A 21 -5.70 15.57 3.42
N MET A 22 -6.14 16.22 2.33
CA MET A 22 -5.24 16.71 1.30
C MET A 22 -4.26 17.75 1.80
N TYR A 23 -4.70 18.64 2.67
CA TYR A 23 -3.86 19.70 3.21
C TYR A 23 -2.82 19.19 4.20
N TRP A 24 -3.18 18.17 4.99
CA TRP A 24 -2.36 17.71 6.11
C TRP A 24 -1.52 16.47 5.80
N VAL A 25 -1.98 15.65 4.86
CA VAL A 25 -1.39 14.33 4.61
C VAL A 25 -0.93 14.21 3.18
N TRP A 26 -1.83 14.42 2.21
CA TRP A 26 -1.47 14.21 0.82
C TRP A 26 -0.42 15.20 0.35
N ILE A 27 -0.62 16.51 0.53
CA ILE A 27 0.34 17.53 0.08
C ILE A 27 1.70 17.37 0.80
N PRO A 28 1.78 17.31 2.14
CA PRO A 28 3.07 17.10 2.82
C PRO A 28 3.70 15.75 2.48
N GLY A 29 2.91 14.67 2.41
CA GLY A 29 3.38 13.34 2.04
C GLY A 29 3.93 13.29 0.63
N PHE A 30 3.25 13.86 -0.36
CA PHE A 30 3.73 13.99 -1.74
C PHE A 30 4.98 14.86 -1.82
N LEU A 31 5.05 15.94 -1.04
CA LEU A 31 6.22 16.82 -0.99
C LEU A 31 7.44 16.10 -0.42
N VAL A 32 7.31 15.48 0.75
CA VAL A 32 8.39 14.71 1.40
C VAL A 32 8.84 13.56 0.50
N THR A 33 7.90 12.79 -0.06
CA THR A 33 8.24 11.69 -0.97
C THR A 33 8.90 12.21 -2.24
N GLY A 34 8.42 13.33 -2.79
CA GLY A 34 9.00 13.95 -3.98
C GLY A 34 10.41 14.48 -3.76
N LEU A 35 10.69 15.08 -2.60
CA LEU A 35 12.02 15.51 -2.19
C LEU A 35 12.97 14.32 -2.06
N LEU A 36 12.53 13.25 -1.38
CA LEU A 36 13.32 12.02 -1.22
C LEU A 36 13.54 11.31 -2.56
N ALA A 37 12.52 11.24 -3.42
CA ALA A 37 12.64 10.65 -4.74
C ALA A 37 13.62 11.45 -5.62
N ALA A 38 13.53 12.79 -5.62
CA ALA A 38 14.47 13.66 -6.31
C ALA A 38 15.92 13.46 -5.85
N ARG A 39 16.11 13.16 -4.57
CA ARG A 39 17.43 12.98 -3.98
C ARG A 39 18.02 11.58 -4.17
N TYR A 40 17.19 10.55 -4.04
CA TYR A 40 17.64 9.18 -3.81
C TYR A 40 17.15 8.16 -4.84
N GLN A 41 16.08 8.41 -5.60
CA GLN A 41 15.48 7.39 -6.47
C GLN A 41 16.43 6.92 -7.57
N ALA A 42 17.08 7.85 -8.28
CA ALA A 42 18.04 7.53 -9.32
C ALA A 42 19.23 6.71 -8.79
N ARG A 43 19.67 7.01 -7.56
CA ARG A 43 20.76 6.29 -6.88
C ARG A 43 20.33 4.91 -6.42
N ALA A 44 19.11 4.77 -5.88
CA ALA A 44 18.56 3.49 -5.50
C ALA A 44 18.42 2.56 -6.73
N LEU A 45 17.97 3.12 -7.86
CA LEU A 45 17.92 2.38 -9.13
C LEU A 45 19.31 2.00 -9.62
N ALA A 46 20.25 2.95 -9.69
CA ALA A 46 21.63 2.67 -10.12
C ALA A 46 22.28 1.59 -9.25
N ALA A 47 22.18 1.72 -7.92
CA ALA A 47 22.70 0.73 -6.99
C ALA A 47 22.02 -0.64 -7.12
N LEU A 48 20.74 -0.70 -7.50
CA LEU A 48 20.04 -1.96 -7.75
C LEU A 48 20.52 -2.60 -9.07
N LEU A 49 20.72 -1.82 -10.11
CA LEU A 49 21.22 -2.29 -11.41
C LEU A 49 22.70 -2.73 -11.35
N GLU A 50 23.50 -2.05 -10.54
CA GLU A 50 24.91 -2.37 -10.30
C GLU A 50 25.09 -3.53 -9.31
N ALA A 51 24.01 -3.99 -8.66
CA ALA A 51 24.07 -5.07 -7.69
C ALA A 51 24.45 -6.40 -8.36
N LYS A 52 25.75 -6.63 -8.56
CA LYS A 52 26.35 -7.96 -8.76
C LYS A 52 26.34 -8.80 -7.47
N GLU A 53 25.80 -8.25 -6.39
CA GLU A 53 25.94 -8.75 -5.02
C GLU A 53 24.71 -9.57 -4.60
N GLY A 54 24.92 -10.50 -3.65
CA GLY A 54 23.98 -11.56 -3.29
C GLY A 54 22.53 -11.14 -2.96
N PRO A 55 21.61 -12.11 -2.94
CA PRO A 55 20.16 -11.91 -3.04
C PRO A 55 19.58 -10.95 -1.99
N GLY A 56 20.09 -10.96 -0.76
CA GLY A 56 19.59 -10.08 0.31
C GLY A 56 19.86 -8.59 0.09
N ARG A 57 21.00 -8.21 -0.50
CA ARG A 57 21.29 -6.79 -0.79
C ARG A 57 20.41 -6.27 -1.91
N ALA A 58 20.18 -7.08 -2.95
CA ALA A 58 19.29 -6.75 -4.04
C ALA A 58 17.85 -6.53 -3.55
N VAL A 59 17.33 -7.41 -2.68
CA VAL A 59 16.01 -7.26 -2.05
C VAL A 59 15.91 -5.97 -1.24
N LYS A 60 16.91 -5.66 -0.41
CA LYS A 60 16.93 -4.40 0.37
C LYS A 60 16.91 -3.16 -0.53
N ARG A 61 17.74 -3.14 -1.59
CA ARG A 61 17.80 -2.02 -2.55
C ARG A 61 16.49 -1.87 -3.32
N ALA A 62 15.89 -2.99 -3.73
CA ALA A 62 14.60 -3.04 -4.40
C ALA A 62 13.45 -2.52 -3.51
N PHE A 63 13.46 -2.89 -2.24
CA PHE A 63 12.51 -2.36 -1.25
C PHE A 63 12.64 -0.83 -1.11
N VAL A 64 13.86 -0.30 -0.96
CA VAL A 64 14.10 1.16 -0.87
C VAL A 64 13.64 1.87 -2.15
N LEU A 65 13.95 1.31 -3.32
CA LEU A 65 13.45 1.84 -4.59
C LEU A 65 11.92 1.84 -4.64
N GLY A 66 11.28 0.83 -4.05
CA GLY A 66 9.83 0.72 -3.96
C GLY A 66 9.21 1.80 -3.07
N LEU A 67 9.79 2.06 -1.89
CA LEU A 67 9.38 3.12 -0.95
C LEU A 67 9.43 4.53 -1.59
N LEU A 68 10.47 4.77 -2.38
CA LEU A 68 10.72 6.04 -3.09
C LEU A 68 10.04 6.10 -4.46
N GLY A 69 9.32 5.02 -4.83
CA GLY A 69 8.81 4.77 -6.15
C GLY A 69 7.48 5.49 -6.40
N SER A 70 6.61 4.80 -7.14
CA SER A 70 5.27 5.28 -7.47
C SER A 70 4.27 4.22 -7.07
N ALA A 71 3.15 4.62 -6.47
CA ALA A 71 2.05 3.68 -6.25
C ALA A 71 1.26 3.39 -7.53
N GLN A 72 1.61 4.05 -8.64
CA GLN A 72 0.98 3.81 -9.93
C GLN A 72 1.43 2.47 -10.50
N ARG A 73 0.53 1.51 -10.36
CA ARG A 73 0.56 0.17 -10.94
C ARG A 73 1.25 0.05 -12.30
N GLN A 74 0.78 0.77 -13.32
CA GLN A 74 1.33 0.67 -14.69
C GLN A 74 2.83 1.01 -14.72
N ARG A 75 3.26 1.98 -13.92
CA ARG A 75 4.65 2.43 -13.87
C ARG A 75 5.52 1.45 -13.10
N ALA A 76 5.04 0.98 -11.96
CA ALA A 76 5.73 -0.06 -11.20
C ALA A 76 5.99 -1.29 -12.08
N PHE A 77 5.00 -1.75 -12.85
CA PHE A 77 5.18 -2.88 -13.76
C PHE A 77 6.14 -2.59 -14.93
N ARG A 78 6.15 -1.37 -15.50
CA ARG A 78 7.15 -1.01 -16.53
C ARG A 78 8.56 -0.98 -15.96
N LEU A 79 8.75 -0.42 -14.76
CA LEU A 79 10.07 -0.42 -14.12
C LEU A 79 10.50 -1.84 -13.74
N ALA A 80 9.58 -2.68 -13.26
CA ALA A 80 9.83 -4.10 -13.04
C ALA A 80 10.28 -4.83 -14.32
N ALA A 81 9.65 -4.56 -15.46
CA ALA A 81 10.09 -5.09 -16.75
C ALA A 81 11.54 -4.69 -17.06
N VAL A 82 11.88 -3.41 -16.92
CA VAL A 82 13.25 -2.92 -17.13
C VAL A 82 14.25 -3.54 -16.17
N LEU A 83 13.89 -3.74 -14.90
CA LEU A 83 14.76 -4.42 -13.93
C LEU A 83 15.04 -5.87 -14.34
N LEU A 84 14.02 -6.62 -14.78
CA LEU A 84 14.19 -7.99 -15.27
C LEU A 84 15.04 -8.03 -16.56
N ASP A 85 14.80 -7.11 -17.49
CA ASP A 85 15.57 -6.96 -18.73
C ASP A 85 17.07 -6.72 -18.45
N ARG A 86 17.35 -5.98 -17.38
CA ARG A 86 18.70 -5.71 -16.87
C ARG A 86 19.23 -6.81 -15.94
N GLN A 87 18.62 -8.00 -15.95
CA GLN A 87 19.06 -9.18 -15.20
C GLN A 87 19.03 -8.98 -13.66
N VAL A 88 18.21 -8.06 -13.15
CA VAL A 88 17.95 -7.99 -11.71
C VAL A 88 17.16 -9.22 -11.30
N SER A 89 17.51 -9.81 -10.14
CA SER A 89 16.90 -11.05 -9.70
C SER A 89 15.36 -10.93 -9.60
N PRO A 90 14.60 -11.94 -10.07
CA PRO A 90 13.15 -11.95 -9.98
C PRO A 90 12.62 -11.73 -8.56
N VAL A 91 13.34 -12.24 -7.56
CA VAL A 91 13.05 -12.02 -6.13
C VAL A 91 13.08 -10.53 -5.76
N ALA A 92 14.15 -9.83 -6.17
CA ALA A 92 14.29 -8.41 -5.89
C ALA A 92 13.22 -7.61 -6.62
N VAL A 93 12.87 -7.98 -7.86
CA VAL A 93 11.75 -7.36 -8.59
C VAL A 93 10.41 -7.60 -7.88
N GLY A 94 10.17 -8.80 -7.36
CA GLY A 94 9.02 -9.11 -6.52
C GLY A 94 8.95 -8.21 -5.28
N ALA A 95 10.06 -8.10 -4.54
CA ALA A 95 10.16 -7.21 -3.37
C ALA A 95 9.91 -5.74 -3.71
N PHE A 96 10.44 -5.25 -4.84
CA PHE A 96 10.15 -3.92 -5.36
C PHE A 96 8.65 -3.72 -5.63
N LEU A 97 8.00 -4.67 -6.31
CA LEU A 97 6.58 -4.58 -6.64
C LEU A 97 5.69 -4.51 -5.38
N VAL A 98 5.97 -5.35 -4.38
CA VAL A 98 5.25 -5.33 -3.09
C VAL A 98 5.45 -4.00 -2.38
N ALA A 99 6.70 -3.52 -2.30
CA ALA A 99 7.03 -2.26 -1.65
C ALA A 99 6.36 -1.06 -2.33
N SER A 100 6.40 -0.99 -3.67
CA SER A 100 5.75 0.07 -4.45
C SER A 100 4.23 0.07 -4.36
N HIS A 101 3.59 -1.07 -4.07
CA HIS A 101 2.12 -1.12 -3.95
C HIS A 101 1.64 -0.89 -2.51
N SER A 102 2.47 -1.13 -1.50
CA SER A 102 1.99 -1.23 -0.11
C SER A 102 2.70 -0.30 0.88
N SER A 103 3.78 0.37 0.48
CA SER A 103 4.63 1.13 1.42
C SER A 103 5.20 2.44 0.87
N VAL A 104 4.69 2.97 -0.25
CA VAL A 104 5.11 4.30 -0.69
C VAL A 104 4.87 5.30 0.44
N LEU A 105 5.84 6.18 0.72
CA LEU A 105 5.87 6.96 1.96
C LEU A 105 4.59 7.77 2.21
N TYR A 106 4.00 8.37 1.17
CA TYR A 106 2.74 9.10 1.33
C TYR A 106 1.55 8.18 1.68
N LEU A 107 1.54 6.92 1.24
CA LEU A 107 0.53 5.94 1.63
C LEU A 107 0.69 5.56 3.10
N LEU A 108 1.92 5.38 3.58
CA LEU A 108 2.19 5.15 4.99
C LEU A 108 1.77 6.34 5.86
N GLY A 109 2.04 7.57 5.39
CA GLY A 109 1.56 8.78 6.04
C GLY A 109 0.03 8.84 6.11
N PHE A 110 -0.66 8.41 5.05
CA PHE A 110 -2.13 8.30 5.04
C PHE A 110 -2.64 7.28 6.05
N ILE A 111 -2.08 6.07 6.05
CA ILE A 111 -2.43 5.03 7.03
C ILE A 111 -2.18 5.50 8.47
N MET A 112 -1.07 6.21 8.70
CA MET A 112 -0.69 6.72 10.02
C MET A 112 -1.74 7.66 10.60
N ILE A 113 -2.33 8.51 9.76
CA ILE A 113 -3.31 9.51 10.17
C ILE A 113 -4.73 8.93 10.22
N GLU A 114 -5.09 8.05 9.28
CA GLU A 114 -6.43 7.45 9.25
C GLU A 114 -6.67 6.40 10.33
N VAL A 115 -5.66 5.57 10.61
CA VAL A 115 -5.82 4.40 11.47
C VAL A 115 -4.91 4.48 12.67
N GLY A 116 -3.62 4.76 12.43
CA GLY A 116 -2.68 5.03 13.50
C GLY A 116 -1.22 4.75 13.15
N MET A 117 -0.30 5.25 13.98
CA MET A 117 1.13 5.09 13.78
C MET A 117 1.55 3.63 13.96
N GLU A 118 0.95 2.95 14.93
CA GLU A 118 1.11 1.52 15.16
C GLU A 118 0.71 0.75 13.91
N PHE A 119 -0.45 1.08 13.33
CA PHE A 119 -0.89 0.44 12.09
C PHE A 119 0.11 0.68 10.96
N ALA A 120 0.54 1.93 10.72
CA ALA A 120 1.48 2.27 9.66
C ALA A 120 2.86 1.61 9.85
N LEU A 121 3.35 1.56 11.09
CA LEU A 121 4.60 0.89 11.44
C LEU A 121 4.50 -0.60 11.19
N GLY A 122 3.43 -1.25 11.66
CA GLY A 122 3.25 -2.68 11.45
C GLY A 122 3.03 -3.02 9.97
N GLN A 123 2.37 -2.15 9.19
CA GLN A 123 2.31 -2.28 7.73
C GLN A 123 3.71 -2.25 7.10
N LEU A 124 4.57 -1.31 7.51
CA LEU A 124 5.95 -1.21 7.02
C LEU A 124 6.77 -2.47 7.37
N VAL A 125 6.66 -2.96 8.61
CA VAL A 125 7.30 -4.21 9.06
C VAL A 125 6.77 -5.41 8.28
N ALA A 126 5.47 -5.48 8.04
CA ALA A 126 4.85 -6.58 7.28
C ALA A 126 5.32 -6.61 5.82
N VAL A 127 5.55 -5.45 5.19
CA VAL A 127 6.15 -5.41 3.84
C VAL A 127 7.59 -5.96 3.85
N LEU A 128 8.39 -5.59 4.87
CA LEU A 128 9.76 -6.12 5.02
C LEU A 128 9.76 -7.64 5.23
N LEU A 129 8.88 -8.15 6.09
CA LEU A 129 8.71 -9.58 6.32
C LEU A 129 8.21 -10.29 5.06
N THR A 130 7.28 -9.68 4.31
CA THR A 130 6.79 -10.23 3.04
C THR A 130 7.93 -10.35 2.04
N ALA A 131 8.79 -9.34 1.91
CA ALA A 131 9.97 -9.40 1.05
C ALA A 131 10.96 -10.50 1.49
N ALA A 132 11.18 -10.68 2.80
CA ALA A 132 12.02 -11.74 3.34
C ALA A 132 11.44 -13.14 3.10
N LEU A 133 10.14 -13.33 3.30
CA LEU A 133 9.42 -14.58 3.04
C LEU A 133 9.37 -14.90 1.54
N LEU A 134 9.19 -13.90 0.68
CA LEU A 134 9.32 -14.06 -0.77
C LEU A 134 10.72 -14.57 -1.13
N GLN A 135 11.77 -14.00 -0.52
CA GLN A 135 13.14 -14.44 -0.75
C GLN A 135 13.36 -15.89 -0.28
N ALA A 136 12.88 -16.25 0.90
CA ALA A 136 13.01 -17.61 1.44
C ALA A 136 12.21 -18.64 0.64
N GLY A 137 10.98 -18.30 0.24
CA GLY A 137 10.07 -19.19 -0.47
C GLY A 137 10.28 -19.25 -1.99
N TRP A 138 11.11 -18.38 -2.56
CA TRP A 138 11.28 -18.29 -4.02
C TRP A 138 11.75 -19.62 -4.64
N GLY A 139 12.80 -20.22 -4.07
CA GLY A 139 13.35 -21.49 -4.55
C GLY A 139 12.39 -22.66 -4.29
N LEU A 140 11.74 -22.68 -3.13
CA LEU A 140 10.76 -23.70 -2.76
C LEU A 140 9.54 -23.69 -3.68
N ALA A 141 9.14 -22.52 -4.17
CA ALA A 141 8.07 -22.36 -5.14
C ALA A 141 8.46 -22.80 -6.57
N GLY A 142 9.70 -23.25 -6.80
CA GLY A 142 10.18 -23.64 -8.12
C GLY A 142 10.06 -22.49 -9.13
N LEU A 143 10.26 -21.26 -8.69
CA LEU A 143 10.27 -20.08 -9.55
C LEU A 143 11.61 -19.97 -10.27
N PRO A 144 11.63 -19.56 -11.56
CA PRO A 144 12.87 -19.50 -12.33
C PRO A 144 13.85 -18.50 -11.70
N ALA A 145 15.13 -18.87 -11.71
CA ALA A 145 16.20 -18.04 -11.17
C ALA A 145 16.51 -16.83 -12.05
N THR A 146 16.19 -16.92 -13.35
CA THR A 146 16.37 -15.85 -14.33
C THR A 146 15.08 -15.61 -15.10
N ALA A 147 14.81 -14.36 -15.47
CA ALA A 147 13.63 -14.00 -16.26
C ALA A 147 13.65 -14.62 -17.68
N GLY A 148 14.82 -15.06 -18.16
CA GLY A 148 15.05 -15.49 -19.54
C GLY A 148 14.46 -16.85 -19.92
N GLU A 149 14.14 -17.73 -18.98
CA GLU A 149 13.67 -19.09 -19.31
C GLU A 149 12.21 -19.15 -19.81
N SER A 150 11.46 -18.05 -19.75
CA SER A 150 10.02 -18.02 -20.05
C SER A 150 9.59 -17.00 -21.11
N HIS A 151 10.53 -16.30 -21.76
CA HIS A 151 10.21 -15.27 -22.74
C HIS A 151 9.82 -15.86 -24.12
N GLY A 152 8.57 -16.29 -24.24
CA GLY A 152 7.86 -16.33 -25.50
C GLY A 152 7.28 -14.95 -25.82
N ALA A 153 7.96 -14.21 -26.69
CA ALA A 153 7.48 -13.02 -27.42
C ALA A 153 6.58 -12.03 -26.63
N THR A 154 7.15 -10.95 -26.10
CA THR A 154 6.41 -9.69 -25.81
C THR A 154 7.37 -8.48 -25.74
N PRO A 155 6.87 -7.22 -25.84
CA PRO A 155 7.34 -6.21 -26.79
C PRO A 155 8.56 -5.41 -26.29
N ARG A 156 9.24 -4.77 -27.25
CA ARG A 156 10.34 -3.81 -27.08
C ARG A 156 10.29 -3.04 -25.75
N PRO A 157 11.42 -2.93 -25.00
CA PRO A 157 11.45 -2.14 -23.77
C PRO A 157 11.05 -0.69 -24.07
N PRO A 158 10.08 -0.12 -23.33
CA PRO A 158 9.67 1.26 -23.54
C PRO A 158 10.62 2.20 -22.80
N GLU A 159 11.23 3.12 -23.55
CA GLU A 159 11.92 4.34 -23.07
C GLU A 159 13.14 4.15 -22.16
N ALA A 160 13.98 5.19 -22.07
CA ALA A 160 15.14 5.16 -21.19
C ALA A 160 14.67 5.03 -19.72
N PRO A 161 15.41 4.32 -18.83
CA PRO A 161 15.06 4.23 -17.41
C PRO A 161 14.80 5.60 -16.75
N GLN A 162 15.39 6.66 -17.31
CA GLN A 162 15.20 8.05 -16.88
C GLN A 162 13.75 8.54 -17.02
N ASP A 163 12.99 8.08 -18.02
CA ASP A 163 11.58 8.47 -18.18
C ASP A 163 10.69 7.75 -17.16
N LEU A 164 11.10 6.54 -16.77
CA LEU A 164 10.47 5.73 -15.75
C LEU A 164 10.77 6.22 -14.33
N LEU A 165 11.86 6.97 -14.11
CA LEU A 165 12.12 7.63 -12.82
C LEU A 165 11.09 8.72 -12.53
N THR A 166 10.51 8.67 -11.33
CA THR A 166 9.44 9.57 -10.88
C THR A 166 9.96 10.98 -10.76
N ALA A 167 11.18 11.12 -10.26
CA ALA A 167 12.00 12.32 -10.32
C ALA A 167 12.98 12.28 -11.51
N GLY A 168 13.30 13.45 -12.09
CA GLY A 168 14.41 13.56 -13.06
C GLY A 168 15.77 13.30 -12.41
N PRO A 169 16.91 13.51 -13.11
CA PRO A 169 18.25 13.52 -12.50
C PRO A 169 18.32 14.68 -11.50
N GLY A 170 17.79 14.46 -10.31
CA GLY A 170 17.76 15.41 -9.23
C GLY A 170 19.14 15.52 -8.60
N GLY A 171 19.33 16.59 -7.84
CA GLY A 171 20.60 16.97 -7.26
C GLY A 171 21.30 15.83 -6.52
N THR A 172 22.62 15.72 -6.72
CA THR A 172 23.49 14.83 -5.96
C THR A 172 23.67 15.29 -4.51
N THR A 173 23.16 16.48 -4.14
CA THR A 173 23.18 17.03 -2.78
C THR A 173 21.82 17.66 -2.42
N TRP A 174 21.55 17.80 -1.13
CA TRP A 174 20.33 18.49 -0.65
C TRP A 174 20.27 19.94 -1.08
N GLY A 175 21.42 20.64 -1.14
CA GLY A 175 21.49 22.01 -1.68
C GLY A 175 21.00 22.07 -3.13
N GLN A 176 21.42 21.13 -3.97
CA GLN A 176 20.94 21.07 -5.36
C GLN A 176 19.43 20.77 -5.45
N VAL A 177 18.88 19.92 -4.58
CA VAL A 177 17.44 19.62 -4.57
C VAL A 177 16.62 20.83 -4.08
N LEU A 178 17.05 21.49 -3.00
CA LEU A 178 16.26 22.52 -2.31
C LEU A 178 16.48 23.95 -2.83
N GLN A 179 17.66 24.25 -3.39
CA GLN A 179 18.04 25.62 -3.77
C GLN A 179 18.04 25.87 -5.28
N THR A 180 17.82 24.84 -6.11
CA THR A 180 17.82 25.00 -7.58
C THR A 180 16.43 24.83 -8.17
N SER A 181 16.16 25.56 -9.26
CA SER A 181 14.93 25.41 -10.04
C SER A 181 14.79 24.01 -10.65
N ALA A 182 15.91 23.38 -11.03
CA ALA A 182 15.94 22.01 -11.54
C ALA A 182 15.52 21.00 -10.47
N GLY A 183 15.99 21.15 -9.23
CA GLY A 183 15.60 20.35 -8.07
C GLY A 183 14.09 20.42 -7.82
N TRP A 184 13.54 21.63 -7.69
CA TRP A 184 12.10 21.84 -7.52
C TRP A 184 11.27 21.37 -8.71
N SER A 185 11.74 21.54 -9.95
CA SER A 185 11.08 21.01 -11.14
C SER A 185 10.95 19.49 -11.07
N SER A 186 11.98 18.79 -10.57
CA SER A 186 11.96 17.35 -10.36
C SER A 186 10.91 16.93 -9.33
N VAL A 187 10.85 17.63 -8.19
CA VAL A 187 9.85 17.41 -7.12
C VAL A 187 8.43 17.66 -7.64
N LEU A 188 8.18 18.80 -8.30
CA LEU A 188 6.86 19.12 -8.84
C LEU A 188 6.43 18.15 -9.94
N ARG A 189 7.37 17.66 -10.76
CA ARG A 189 7.11 16.63 -11.76
C ARG A 189 6.72 15.31 -11.11
N TYR A 190 7.40 14.91 -10.03
CA TYR A 190 7.01 13.76 -9.20
C TYR A 190 5.57 13.93 -8.72
N ILE A 191 5.26 15.05 -8.03
CA ILE A 191 3.95 15.30 -7.43
C ILE A 191 2.86 15.31 -8.50
N ARG A 192 3.05 16.07 -9.59
CA ARG A 192 2.09 16.16 -10.70
C ARG A 192 1.81 14.79 -11.32
N ARG A 193 2.85 13.96 -11.48
CA ARG A 193 2.71 12.60 -12.02
C ARG A 193 1.90 11.74 -11.07
N GLU A 194 2.28 11.66 -9.80
CA GLU A 194 1.55 10.87 -8.80
C GLU A 194 0.08 11.30 -8.70
N PHE A 195 -0.18 12.59 -8.56
CA PHE A 195 -1.51 13.16 -8.41
C PHE A 195 -2.44 12.84 -9.59
N ARG A 196 -1.93 12.88 -10.82
CA ARG A 196 -2.71 12.53 -12.03
C ARG A 196 -3.19 11.08 -12.04
N GLY A 197 -2.39 10.16 -11.52
CA GLY A 197 -2.78 8.75 -11.43
C GLY A 197 -3.62 8.44 -10.19
N PHE A 198 -3.81 9.41 -9.30
CA PHE A 198 -4.42 9.21 -7.99
C PHE A 198 -5.95 9.34 -8.00
N GLY A 199 -6.49 10.26 -8.82
CA GLY A 199 -7.91 10.67 -8.75
C GLY A 199 -8.91 9.53 -8.92
N LEU A 200 -8.85 8.77 -10.03
CA LEU A 200 -9.81 7.69 -10.28
C LEU A 200 -9.70 6.53 -9.28
N PRO A 201 -8.49 5.99 -8.96
CA PRO A 201 -8.36 4.99 -7.92
C PRO A 201 -8.90 5.42 -6.56
N LEU A 202 -8.67 6.67 -6.19
CA LEU A 202 -9.15 7.24 -4.94
C LEU A 202 -10.67 7.34 -4.92
N LEU A 203 -11.28 7.87 -5.99
CA LEU A 203 -12.73 7.99 -6.08
C LEU A 203 -13.39 6.62 -5.98
N TYR A 204 -12.81 5.62 -6.66
CA TYR A 204 -13.27 4.24 -6.59
C TYR A 204 -13.20 3.70 -5.15
N GLY A 205 -12.06 3.88 -4.46
CA GLY A 205 -11.90 3.47 -3.07
C GLY A 205 -12.86 4.18 -2.11
N VAL A 206 -13.11 5.48 -2.32
CA VAL A 206 -14.05 6.29 -1.53
C VAL A 206 -15.49 5.78 -1.69
N VAL A 207 -15.92 5.52 -2.93
CA VAL A 207 -17.26 4.99 -3.20
C VAL A 207 -17.42 3.59 -2.63
N LEU A 208 -16.44 2.70 -2.88
CA LEU A 208 -16.49 1.34 -2.36
C LEU A 208 -16.43 1.31 -0.83
N GLY A 209 -15.62 2.17 -0.22
CA GLY A 209 -15.58 2.36 1.22
C GLY A 209 -16.91 2.87 1.78
N GLY A 210 -17.57 3.81 1.10
CA GLY A 210 -18.91 4.27 1.45
C GLY A 210 -19.96 3.16 1.40
N VAL A 211 -19.89 2.27 0.41
CA VAL A 211 -20.72 1.06 0.33
C VAL A 211 -20.46 0.15 1.54
N ILE A 212 -19.20 -0.10 1.89
CA ILE A 212 -18.81 -0.94 3.02
C ILE A 212 -19.32 -0.34 4.34
N LEU A 213 -19.15 0.97 4.55
CA LEU A 213 -19.63 1.67 5.76
C LEU A 213 -21.16 1.65 5.88
N ALA A 214 -21.88 1.84 4.77
CA ALA A 214 -23.33 1.71 4.74
C ALA A 214 -23.76 0.27 5.05
N ALA A 215 -23.03 -0.70 4.49
CA ALA A 215 -23.30 -2.10 4.71
C ALA A 215 -23.04 -2.50 6.17
N GLY A 216 -21.98 -2.00 6.80
CA GLY A 216 -21.69 -2.22 8.22
C GLY A 216 -22.79 -1.78 9.19
N LYS A 217 -23.71 -0.90 8.77
CA LYS A 217 -24.91 -0.54 9.55
C LYS A 217 -26.08 -1.50 9.34
N ALA A 218 -26.06 -2.26 8.26
CA ALA A 218 -27.15 -3.16 7.90
C ALA A 218 -27.02 -4.49 8.68
N GLY A 219 -28.15 -5.02 9.15
CA GLY A 219 -28.15 -6.26 9.95
C GLY A 219 -27.70 -7.53 9.20
N TRP A 220 -27.50 -7.47 7.88
CA TRP A 220 -26.99 -8.57 7.07
C TRP A 220 -25.47 -8.57 6.93
N TRP A 221 -24.78 -7.50 7.37
CA TRP A 221 -23.34 -7.40 7.21
C TRP A 221 -22.62 -8.35 8.16
N PRO A 222 -21.67 -9.15 7.65
CA PRO A 222 -21.01 -10.14 8.48
C PRO A 222 -20.07 -9.44 9.48
N GLN A 223 -20.27 -9.72 10.76
CA GLN A 223 -19.27 -9.45 11.79
C GLN A 223 -18.36 -10.67 11.87
N LEU A 224 -17.38 -10.73 10.96
CA LEU A 224 -16.48 -11.90 10.86
C LEU A 224 -15.58 -12.05 12.08
N THR A 225 -15.44 -10.99 12.89
CA THR A 225 -14.63 -11.00 14.11
C THR A 225 -15.45 -10.37 15.24
N GLN A 226 -15.56 -11.09 16.37
CA GLN A 226 -16.21 -10.61 17.59
C GLN A 226 -15.26 -10.64 18.81
N GLY A 227 -13.97 -10.92 18.59
CA GLY A 227 -12.95 -11.02 19.62
C GLY A 227 -11.52 -10.90 19.08
N THR A 228 -10.57 -10.63 19.98
CA THR A 228 -9.13 -10.50 19.67
C THR A 228 -8.40 -11.84 19.70
N GLY A 229 -9.10 -12.94 19.38
CA GLY A 229 -8.54 -14.29 19.45
C GLY A 229 -7.70 -14.67 18.24
N LEU A 230 -6.78 -15.62 18.42
CA LEU A 230 -5.95 -16.14 17.32
C LEU A 230 -6.76 -16.72 16.15
N ALA A 231 -7.94 -17.27 16.44
CA ALA A 231 -8.86 -17.76 15.40
C ALA A 231 -9.42 -16.62 14.54
N ASP A 232 -9.83 -15.52 15.16
CA ASP A 232 -10.35 -14.33 14.48
C ASP A 232 -9.24 -13.67 13.65
N ASP A 233 -8.03 -13.58 14.20
CA ASP A 233 -6.83 -13.10 13.50
C ASP A 233 -6.52 -13.94 12.26
N LEU A 234 -6.58 -15.27 12.38
CA LEU A 234 -6.31 -16.20 11.28
C LEU A 234 -7.37 -16.09 10.18
N VAL A 235 -8.66 -16.09 10.54
CA VAL A 235 -9.77 -15.97 9.60
C VAL A 235 -9.70 -14.64 8.87
N SER A 236 -9.50 -13.54 9.60
CA SER A 236 -9.34 -12.19 9.07
C SER A 236 -8.19 -12.11 8.07
N ALA A 237 -7.00 -12.63 8.44
CA ALA A 237 -5.82 -12.65 7.58
C ALA A 237 -6.05 -13.45 6.29
N LEU A 238 -6.71 -14.61 6.38
CA LEU A 238 -6.92 -15.53 5.25
C LEU A 238 -7.98 -15.07 4.26
N ILE A 239 -9.04 -14.39 4.71
CA ILE A 239 -10.11 -13.88 3.84
C ILE A 239 -9.65 -12.66 3.05
N ALA A 240 -8.81 -11.82 3.66
CA ALA A 240 -8.36 -10.55 3.11
C ALA A 240 -7.76 -10.61 1.67
N PRO A 241 -6.90 -11.58 1.29
CA PRO A 241 -6.42 -11.74 -0.08
C PRO A 241 -7.54 -11.89 -1.12
N PHE A 242 -8.57 -12.68 -0.81
CA PHE A 242 -9.70 -12.89 -1.70
C PHE A 242 -10.53 -11.62 -1.83
N VAL A 243 -10.75 -10.91 -0.73
CA VAL A 243 -11.47 -9.65 -0.76
C VAL A 243 -10.66 -8.56 -1.46
N SER A 244 -9.34 -8.54 -1.36
CA SER A 244 -8.50 -7.63 -2.16
C SER A 244 -8.71 -7.87 -3.66
N MET A 245 -8.73 -9.14 -4.10
CA MET A 245 -9.00 -9.51 -5.49
C MET A 245 -10.39 -9.07 -5.97
N LEU A 246 -11.41 -9.15 -5.11
CA LEU A 246 -12.79 -8.74 -5.41
C LEU A 246 -12.99 -7.22 -5.34
N ALA A 247 -12.29 -6.56 -4.42
CA ALA A 247 -12.37 -5.12 -4.22
C ALA A 247 -11.79 -4.36 -5.40
N LEU A 248 -10.86 -4.95 -6.18
CA LEU A 248 -10.38 -4.39 -7.45
C LEU A 248 -9.75 -2.97 -7.32
N ALA A 249 -9.50 -2.53 -6.09
CA ALA A 249 -9.06 -1.19 -5.77
C ALA A 249 -7.55 -1.09 -5.98
N PRO A 250 -7.05 -0.12 -6.77
CA PRO A 250 -5.61 0.14 -6.82
C PRO A 250 -5.08 0.59 -5.46
N PRO A 251 -3.76 0.56 -5.21
CA PRO A 251 -3.14 0.81 -3.89
C PRO A 251 -3.76 1.93 -3.06
N ALA A 252 -3.94 3.11 -3.67
CA ALA A 252 -4.56 4.27 -3.03
C ALA A 252 -6.00 4.02 -2.59
N GLY A 253 -6.82 3.46 -3.48
CA GLY A 253 -8.22 3.13 -3.21
C GLY A 253 -8.35 1.99 -2.20
N ASN A 254 -7.41 1.05 -2.21
CA ASN A 254 -7.42 -0.10 -1.32
C ASN A 254 -7.28 0.31 0.15
N ILE A 255 -6.63 1.46 0.46
CA ILE A 255 -6.59 1.98 1.83
C ILE A 255 -7.96 2.46 2.30
N PHE A 256 -8.77 3.08 1.44
CA PHE A 256 -10.14 3.46 1.79
C PHE A 256 -11.04 2.24 2.02
N VAL A 257 -10.86 1.20 1.21
CA VAL A 257 -11.54 -0.09 1.41
C VAL A 257 -11.13 -0.70 2.75
N ALA A 258 -9.82 -0.79 3.01
CA ALA A 258 -9.29 -1.31 4.25
C ALA A 258 -9.87 -0.52 5.45
N THR A 259 -9.65 0.79 5.50
CA THR A 259 -10.13 1.66 6.58
C THR A 259 -11.64 1.54 6.83
N SER A 260 -12.43 1.25 5.80
CA SER A 260 -13.86 0.99 5.95
C SER A 260 -14.12 -0.33 6.67
N PHE A 261 -13.49 -1.43 6.26
CA PHE A 261 -13.58 -2.72 6.96
C PHE A 261 -13.14 -2.63 8.43
N TRP A 262 -12.13 -1.81 8.71
CA TRP A 262 -11.70 -1.52 10.07
C TRP A 262 -12.76 -0.78 10.88
N LYS A 263 -13.34 0.28 10.29
CA LYS A 263 -14.38 1.10 10.95
C LYS A 263 -15.70 0.34 11.15
N THR A 264 -15.96 -0.68 10.36
CA THR A 264 -17.12 -1.58 10.52
C THR A 264 -16.85 -2.78 11.42
N PHE A 265 -15.69 -2.85 12.09
CA PHE A 265 -15.29 -3.97 12.98
C PHE A 265 -15.43 -5.33 12.30
N THR A 266 -15.26 -5.36 10.98
CA THR A 266 -15.48 -6.58 10.21
C THR A 266 -14.28 -7.49 10.30
N TRP A 267 -13.10 -6.91 10.42
CA TRP A 267 -11.82 -7.60 10.41
C TRP A 267 -10.90 -7.10 11.51
N GLU A 268 -10.17 -8.05 12.08
CA GLU A 268 -9.00 -7.79 12.91
C GLU A 268 -7.84 -7.17 12.12
N TYR A 269 -6.88 -6.63 12.86
CA TYR A 269 -5.67 -5.98 12.35
C TYR A 269 -4.92 -6.78 11.27
N PRO A 270 -4.67 -8.10 11.42
CA PRO A 270 -3.96 -8.86 10.40
C PRO A 270 -4.72 -8.98 9.06
N GLY A 271 -6.06 -9.00 9.06
CA GLY A 271 -6.82 -8.97 7.79
C GLY A 271 -6.60 -7.69 7.02
N MET A 272 -6.53 -6.57 7.72
CA MET A 272 -6.27 -5.28 7.12
C MET A 272 -4.88 -5.19 6.49
N VAL A 273 -3.84 -5.61 7.22
CA VAL A 273 -2.46 -5.66 6.72
C VAL A 273 -2.36 -6.62 5.53
N SER A 274 -2.99 -7.79 5.63
CA SER A 274 -3.03 -8.79 4.55
C SER A 274 -3.72 -8.24 3.29
N LEU A 275 -4.84 -7.51 3.42
CA LEU A 275 -5.54 -6.89 2.28
C LEU A 275 -4.68 -5.83 1.58
N LEU A 276 -3.93 -5.02 2.35
CA LEU A 276 -3.05 -4.01 1.77
C LEU A 276 -1.88 -4.65 1.01
N LEU A 277 -1.23 -5.65 1.61
CA LEU A 277 -0.11 -6.38 0.99
C LEU A 277 -0.52 -7.15 -0.27
N THR A 278 -1.75 -7.66 -0.31
CA THR A 278 -2.27 -8.42 -1.44
C THR A 278 -2.87 -7.57 -2.55
N GLY A 279 -2.81 -6.24 -2.45
CA GLY A 279 -3.26 -5.31 -3.50
C GLY A 279 -2.53 -5.47 -4.85
N LEU A 280 -1.38 -6.16 -4.89
CA LEU A 280 -0.72 -6.55 -6.14
C LEU A 280 -1.47 -7.67 -6.89
N LEU A 281 -2.27 -8.49 -6.18
CA LEU A 281 -2.93 -9.68 -6.71
C LEU A 281 -4.28 -9.40 -7.37
N ILE A 282 -4.69 -8.13 -7.46
CA ILE A 282 -5.95 -7.76 -8.12
C ILE A 282 -5.97 -8.25 -9.58
N PRO A 283 -7.11 -8.75 -10.09
CA PRO A 283 -7.25 -9.25 -11.46
C PRO A 283 -6.69 -8.36 -12.56
N GLN A 284 -6.73 -7.04 -12.40
CA GLN A 284 -6.19 -6.10 -13.39
C GLN A 284 -4.66 -6.14 -13.52
N ASN A 285 -3.95 -6.69 -12.54
CA ASN A 285 -2.50 -6.90 -12.58
C ASN A 285 -2.11 -8.23 -13.20
N TRP A 286 -3.07 -9.13 -13.38
CA TRP A 286 -2.80 -10.49 -13.80
C TRP A 286 -2.11 -10.57 -15.15
N GLY A 287 -2.54 -9.74 -16.11
CA GLY A 287 -1.87 -9.63 -17.40
C GLY A 287 -0.40 -9.20 -17.25
N SER A 288 -0.13 -8.18 -16.43
CA SER A 288 1.24 -7.70 -16.18
C SER A 288 2.10 -8.75 -15.49
N LEU A 289 1.59 -9.44 -14.46
CA LEU A 289 2.34 -10.50 -13.78
C LEU A 289 2.68 -11.66 -14.72
N ARG A 290 1.72 -12.07 -15.57
CA ARG A 290 1.95 -13.13 -16.58
C ARG A 290 2.93 -12.71 -17.65
N ASN A 291 2.89 -11.45 -18.07
CA ASN A 291 3.83 -10.93 -19.07
C ASN A 291 5.25 -10.79 -18.50
N LEU A 292 5.40 -10.50 -17.20
CA LEU A 292 6.72 -10.37 -16.57
C LEU A 292 7.37 -11.72 -16.24
N PHE A 293 6.61 -12.68 -15.72
CA PHE A 293 7.16 -13.92 -15.16
C PHE A 293 6.75 -15.18 -15.94
N GLY A 294 5.83 -15.07 -16.90
CA GLY A 294 5.17 -16.22 -17.53
C GLY A 294 3.98 -16.74 -16.71
N ARG A 295 3.08 -17.49 -17.36
CA ARG A 295 1.81 -17.96 -16.72
C ARG A 295 2.04 -18.83 -15.49
N GLY A 296 2.92 -19.83 -15.59
CA GLY A 296 3.18 -20.77 -14.50
C GLY A 296 3.82 -20.08 -13.30
N ALA A 297 4.87 -19.30 -13.52
CA ALA A 297 5.54 -18.57 -12.45
C ALA A 297 4.66 -17.46 -11.87
N ALA A 298 3.81 -16.79 -12.66
CA ALA A 298 2.87 -15.79 -12.15
C ALA A 298 1.86 -16.38 -11.14
N VAL A 299 1.36 -17.60 -11.38
CA VAL A 299 0.48 -18.30 -10.42
C VAL A 299 1.23 -18.65 -9.13
N ARG A 300 2.44 -19.21 -9.26
CA ARG A 300 3.26 -19.57 -8.10
C ARG A 300 3.68 -18.35 -7.29
N LEU A 301 4.03 -17.25 -7.97
CA LEU A 301 4.34 -15.97 -7.35
C LEU A 301 3.12 -15.37 -6.65
N ALA A 302 1.94 -15.43 -7.26
CA ALA A 302 0.71 -14.95 -6.65
C ALA A 302 0.35 -15.73 -5.38
N LEU A 303 0.46 -17.07 -5.43
CA LEU A 303 0.26 -17.93 -4.26
C LEU A 303 1.29 -17.63 -3.17
N LEU A 304 2.57 -17.55 -3.54
CA LEU A 304 3.64 -17.25 -2.59
C LEU A 304 3.44 -15.87 -1.95
N LEU A 305 3.01 -14.87 -2.72
CA LEU A 305 2.73 -13.54 -2.20
C LEU A 305 1.53 -13.54 -1.25
N ALA A 306 0.45 -14.25 -1.57
CA ALA A 306 -0.71 -14.36 -0.70
C ALA A 306 -0.33 -15.02 0.65
N ILE A 307 0.42 -16.13 0.60
CA ILE A 307 0.91 -16.81 1.80
C ILE A 307 1.84 -15.89 2.60
N ALA A 308 2.80 -15.24 1.94
CA ALA A 308 3.74 -14.33 2.58
C ALA A 308 3.04 -13.13 3.23
N ALA A 309 2.00 -12.58 2.60
CA ALA A 309 1.20 -11.50 3.13
C ALA A 309 0.44 -11.91 4.40
N VAL A 310 -0.24 -13.07 4.36
CA VAL A 310 -0.97 -13.64 5.51
C VAL A 310 -0.02 -13.89 6.68
N LEU A 311 1.08 -14.60 6.43
CA LEU A 311 2.06 -14.92 7.46
C LEU A 311 2.69 -13.65 8.04
N SER A 312 3.04 -12.67 7.19
CA SER A 312 3.59 -11.40 7.67
C SER A 312 2.60 -10.65 8.55
N ALA A 313 1.32 -10.59 8.16
CA ALA A 313 0.30 -9.92 8.94
C ALA A 313 0.11 -10.58 10.32
N LEU A 314 0.07 -11.92 10.38
CA LEU A 314 -0.04 -12.67 11.64
C LEU A 314 1.20 -12.50 12.52
N VAL A 315 2.40 -12.58 11.94
CA VAL A 315 3.66 -12.42 12.69
C VAL A 315 3.77 -11.00 13.26
N VAL A 316 3.43 -9.97 12.48
CA VAL A 316 3.43 -8.58 12.98
C VAL A 316 2.42 -8.41 14.09
N THR A 317 1.21 -8.95 13.94
CA THR A 317 0.17 -8.88 14.97
C THR A 317 0.66 -9.54 16.26
N ALA A 318 1.15 -10.77 16.20
CA ALA A 318 1.70 -11.46 17.36
C ALA A 318 2.87 -10.71 18.01
N ALA A 319 3.78 -10.15 17.20
CA ALA A 319 4.90 -9.35 17.71
C ALA A 319 4.41 -8.07 18.41
N PHE A 320 3.39 -7.42 17.87
CA PHE A 320 2.81 -6.19 18.41
C PHE A 320 2.02 -6.48 19.69
N ASP A 321 1.33 -7.61 19.76
CA ASP A 321 0.65 -8.07 20.97
C ASP A 321 1.63 -8.26 22.12
N VAL A 322 2.81 -8.83 21.87
CA VAL A 322 3.86 -9.01 22.89
C VAL A 322 4.36 -7.70 23.49
N VAL A 323 4.40 -6.62 22.69
CA VAL A 323 4.87 -5.30 23.13
C VAL A 323 3.74 -4.30 23.41
N SER A 324 2.49 -4.77 23.45
CA SER A 324 1.29 -3.94 23.66
C SER A 324 1.15 -2.79 22.66
N LEU A 325 1.58 -3.01 21.41
CA LEU A 325 1.43 -2.08 20.28
C LEU A 325 0.32 -2.50 19.31
N ARG A 326 -0.51 -3.50 19.65
CA ARG A 326 -1.64 -3.90 18.80
C ARG A 326 -2.52 -2.67 18.53
N PRO A 327 -2.77 -2.31 17.26
CA PRO A 327 -3.59 -1.13 16.96
C PRO A 327 -4.99 -1.32 17.55
N ALA A 328 -5.34 -0.45 18.50
CA ALA A 328 -6.70 -0.39 19.01
C ALA A 328 -7.62 0.21 17.93
N HIS A 329 -8.89 -0.15 17.94
CA HIS A 329 -9.89 0.46 17.07
C HIS A 329 -10.08 1.97 17.32
N VAL A 330 -9.49 2.53 18.38
CA VAL A 330 -9.50 3.96 18.69
C VAL A 330 -8.21 4.59 18.18
N PRO A 331 -8.26 5.64 17.34
CA PRO A 331 -7.05 6.33 16.90
C PRO A 331 -6.33 6.95 18.11
N TRP A 332 -5.07 6.57 18.36
CA TRP A 332 -4.17 7.19 19.36
C TRP A 332 -4.05 8.72 19.19
N PHE A 333 -4.30 9.22 17.98
CA PHE A 333 -4.27 10.64 17.63
C PHE A 333 -5.54 11.40 18.05
N ARG A 334 -6.60 10.74 18.55
CA ARG A 334 -7.83 11.42 19.02
C ARG A 334 -7.51 12.47 20.07
N GLU A 335 -6.67 12.13 21.02
CA GLU A 335 -6.30 13.05 22.10
C GLU A 335 -5.36 14.17 21.64
N LEU A 336 -4.50 13.91 20.64
CA LEU A 336 -3.67 14.95 20.04
C LEU A 336 -4.48 15.88 19.12
N VAL A 337 -5.47 15.35 18.38
CA VAL A 337 -6.46 16.13 17.61
C VAL A 337 -7.30 16.96 18.55
N ASP A 338 -7.84 16.39 19.61
CA ASP A 338 -8.68 17.12 20.55
C ASP A 338 -7.88 18.24 21.25
N ARG A 339 -6.57 18.04 21.49
CA ARG A 339 -5.68 19.04 22.08
C ARG A 339 -5.11 20.08 21.09
N LEU A 340 -4.80 19.71 19.86
CA LEU A 340 -4.26 20.62 18.82
C LEU A 340 -5.34 21.25 17.94
N MET A 341 -6.55 20.67 17.89
CA MET A 341 -7.59 20.95 16.90
C MET A 341 -8.97 21.26 17.53
N MET A 342 -9.02 21.99 18.66
CA MET A 342 -10.26 22.60 19.20
C MET A 342 -11.00 23.55 18.21
N TRP A 343 -10.56 23.66 16.96
CA TRP A 343 -11.08 24.58 15.95
C TRP A 343 -11.60 23.93 14.65
N PHE A 344 -11.51 22.60 14.45
CA PHE A 344 -11.97 22.01 13.18
C PHE A 344 -12.57 20.59 13.29
N PRO A 345 -13.65 20.28 12.53
CA PRO A 345 -14.43 19.05 12.65
C PRO A 345 -13.79 17.92 11.83
N PHE A 346 -12.74 17.28 12.34
CA PHE A 346 -11.99 16.24 11.60
C PHE A 346 -12.29 14.79 11.99
N THR A 347 -13.14 14.56 12.98
CA THR A 347 -13.61 13.21 13.31
C THR A 347 -14.94 12.97 12.63
N MET A 348 -14.96 12.07 11.65
CA MET A 348 -16.19 11.33 11.39
C MET A 348 -16.45 10.49 12.64
N ASP A 349 -17.28 11.00 13.54
CA ASP A 349 -17.92 10.15 14.54
C ASP A 349 -18.80 9.17 13.75
N PRO A 350 -18.43 7.87 13.64
CA PRO A 350 -19.14 6.96 12.75
C PRO A 350 -20.59 6.75 13.21
N PHE A 351 -20.87 7.10 14.46
CA PHE A 351 -22.09 6.77 15.19
C PHE A 351 -22.89 8.01 15.63
N GLY A 352 -22.41 9.24 15.37
CA GLY A 352 -23.00 10.43 15.98
C GLY A 352 -22.82 10.42 17.51
N PRO A 353 -23.33 11.44 18.23
CA PRO A 353 -23.19 11.48 19.68
C PRO A 353 -23.71 10.18 20.28
N THR A 354 -22.83 9.47 20.99
CA THR A 354 -23.20 8.28 21.76
C THR A 354 -24.46 8.59 22.57
N PRO A 355 -25.57 7.84 22.41
CA PRO A 355 -26.76 8.07 23.20
C PRO A 355 -26.36 7.98 24.69
N PRO A 356 -26.88 8.88 25.55
CA PRO A 356 -26.53 8.84 26.96
C PRO A 356 -26.84 7.45 27.49
N MET A 357 -25.85 6.82 28.11
CA MET A 357 -26.07 5.58 28.84
C MET A 357 -27.17 5.87 29.85
N LYS A 358 -28.38 5.35 29.59
CA LYS A 358 -29.42 5.28 30.61
C LYS A 358 -28.83 4.41 31.72
N GLY A 359 -28.66 5.02 32.89
CA GLY A 359 -27.97 4.44 34.02
C GLY A 359 -28.40 3.00 34.30
N MET A 360 -27.39 2.17 34.55
CA MET A 360 -27.55 0.99 35.40
C MET A 360 -27.62 1.42 36.84
#